data_AF-A0A3R8M508-F1
#
_entry.id   AF-A0A3R8M508-F1
#
_cell.length_a   1.000
_cell.length_b   1.000
_cell.length_c   1.000
_cell.angle_alpha   90.00
_cell.angle_beta   90.00
_cell.angle_gamma   90.00
#
_symmetry.space_group_name_H-M   'P 1'
#
loop_
_entity.id
_entity.type
_entity.pdbx_description
1 polymer ?
#
loop_
_entity_poly.entity_id
_entity_poly.type
_entity_poly.pdbx_seq_one_letter_code
_entity_poly.pdbx_strand_id
1 'polypeptide(L)'
;MRGWALAPLLMLSACAPARQAEICAVQALPARPGVDRFGVAPGVERRAQAVAEVYGPGVLGGYHIRWWGLCGHRADTTDMLLLGPEPWALTKGGQRAHGHQVSYGTCYHRRENDGWRTVACRINP
;
A
#
# COMPACT_ATOMS: atom_id res chain seq x y z
N MET A 1 52.77 -13.62 3.99
CA MET A 1 51.85 -13.44 2.84
C MET A 1 50.49 -13.02 3.39
N ARG A 2 50.03 -11.82 3.00
CA ARG A 2 48.72 -11.26 3.36
C ARG A 2 47.63 -12.06 2.65
N GLY A 3 46.75 -12.70 3.41
CA GLY A 3 45.49 -13.25 2.91
C GLY A 3 44.35 -12.52 3.59
N TRP A 4 43.86 -11.45 2.97
CA TRP A 4 42.60 -10.83 3.33
C TRP A 4 41.48 -11.77 2.86
N ALA A 5 40.75 -12.38 3.79
CA ALA A 5 39.48 -13.03 3.48
C ALA A 5 38.36 -12.12 3.98
N LEU A 6 37.85 -11.32 3.05
CA LEU A 6 36.64 -10.51 3.19
C LEU A 6 35.39 -11.40 3.24
N ALA A 7 34.54 -11.12 4.23
CA ALA A 7 33.08 -11.23 4.26
C ALA A 7 32.39 -12.61 4.11
N PRO A 8 31.52 -12.92 5.09
CA PRO A 8 30.15 -13.32 4.78
C PRO A 8 29.19 -12.34 5.48
N LEU A 9 28.81 -11.28 4.76
CA LEU A 9 27.81 -10.30 5.22
C LEU A 9 26.61 -10.29 4.26
N LEU A 10 26.04 -11.45 3.94
CA LEU A 10 24.91 -11.53 3.00
C LEU A 10 23.93 -12.69 3.31
N MET A 11 23.37 -12.76 4.52
CA MET A 11 22.23 -13.66 4.80
C MET A 11 21.28 -13.10 5.89
N LEU A 12 20.89 -11.82 5.81
CA LEU A 12 19.95 -11.20 6.79
C LEU A 12 18.69 -10.59 6.16
N SER A 13 18.28 -11.04 4.98
CA SER A 13 17.10 -10.48 4.28
C SER A 13 16.00 -11.52 4.06
N ALA A 14 15.36 -12.06 5.10
CA ALA A 14 14.18 -12.90 4.87
C ALA A 14 13.17 -13.06 6.02
N CYS A 15 13.16 -12.17 7.03
CA CYS A 15 12.13 -12.22 8.08
C CYS A 15 11.42 -10.88 8.25
N ALA A 16 10.98 -10.27 7.15
CA ALA A 16 9.79 -9.45 7.25
C ALA A 16 8.60 -10.42 7.43
N PRO A 17 7.72 -10.24 8.43
CA PRO A 17 6.51 -11.06 8.54
C PRO A 17 5.78 -11.07 7.18
N ALA A 18 5.22 -12.21 6.75
CA ALA A 18 4.60 -12.34 5.42
C ALA A 18 3.61 -11.20 5.10
N ARG A 19 2.90 -10.72 6.14
CA ARG A 19 1.99 -9.58 6.05
C ARG A 19 2.70 -8.24 5.76
N GLN A 20 3.87 -8.00 6.32
CA GLN A 20 4.66 -6.79 6.04
C GLN A 20 5.15 -6.76 4.59
N ALA A 21 5.58 -7.91 4.05
CA ALA A 21 6.00 -8.02 2.67
C ALA A 21 4.83 -7.69 1.71
N GLU A 22 3.64 -8.17 2.01
CA GLU A 22 2.42 -7.88 1.25
C GLU A 22 2.03 -6.40 1.29
N ILE A 23 2.05 -5.79 2.48
CA ILE A 23 1.80 -4.35 2.65
C ILE A 23 2.79 -3.53 1.81
N CYS A 24 4.08 -3.84 1.90
CA CYS A 24 5.10 -3.11 1.14
C CYS A 24 4.98 -3.34 -0.37
N ALA A 25 4.59 -4.53 -0.81
CA ALA A 25 4.37 -4.81 -2.23
C ALA A 25 3.23 -3.95 -2.80
N VAL A 26 2.12 -3.79 -2.06
CA VAL A 26 1.03 -2.91 -2.48
C VAL A 26 1.44 -1.43 -2.44
N GLN A 27 2.16 -1.00 -1.39
CA GLN A 27 2.62 0.39 -1.30
C GLN A 27 3.65 0.78 -2.36
N ALA A 28 4.46 -0.17 -2.82
CA ALA A 28 5.45 0.05 -3.87
C ALA A 28 4.82 0.22 -5.26
N LEU A 29 3.52 -0.03 -5.42
CA LEU A 29 2.83 0.24 -6.69
C LEU A 29 2.84 1.75 -6.98
N PRO A 30 3.07 2.15 -8.24
CA PRO A 30 3.27 3.55 -8.59
C PRO A 30 1.97 4.39 -8.55
N ALA A 31 0.82 3.74 -8.43
CA ALA A 31 -0.48 4.37 -8.54
C ALA A 31 -0.80 5.25 -7.32
N ARG A 32 -1.15 6.50 -7.59
CA ARG A 32 -1.36 7.56 -6.60
C ARG A 32 -2.84 7.86 -6.43
N PRO A 33 -3.46 7.49 -5.30
CA PRO A 33 -4.86 7.82 -5.05
C PRO A 33 -5.06 9.34 -5.03
N GLY A 34 -6.19 9.81 -5.57
CA GLY A 34 -6.48 11.25 -5.65
C GLY A 34 -5.70 12.02 -6.72
N VAL A 35 -4.80 11.37 -7.46
CA VAL A 35 -4.07 11.95 -8.60
C VAL A 35 -4.38 11.18 -9.88
N ASP A 36 -4.16 9.87 -9.87
CA ASP A 36 -4.32 9.06 -11.06
C ASP A 36 -5.81 8.71 -11.29
N ARG A 37 -6.21 8.67 -12.57
CA ARG A 37 -7.57 8.33 -13.01
C ARG A 37 -7.53 7.44 -14.24
N PHE A 38 -7.83 6.16 -14.06
CA PHE A 38 -7.86 5.17 -15.15
C PHE A 38 -8.60 3.90 -14.74
N GLY A 39 -8.93 3.07 -15.72
CA GLY A 39 -9.61 1.79 -15.50
C GLY A 39 -11.05 1.96 -15.00
N VAL A 40 -11.70 0.83 -14.70
CA VAL A 40 -13.07 0.78 -14.16
C VAL A 40 -13.01 0.18 -12.77
N ALA A 41 -13.57 0.88 -11.79
CA ALA A 41 -13.60 0.40 -10.40
C ALA A 41 -14.39 -0.92 -10.30
N PRO A 42 -13.83 -1.98 -9.70
CA PRO A 42 -14.42 -3.32 -9.75
C PRO A 42 -15.60 -3.54 -8.79
N GLY A 43 -16.16 -2.50 -8.18
CA GLY A 43 -17.31 -2.59 -7.27
C GLY A 43 -17.00 -3.24 -5.90
N VAL A 44 -15.73 -3.44 -5.55
CA VAL A 44 -15.32 -4.17 -4.32
C VAL A 44 -15.25 -3.31 -3.07
N GLU A 45 -15.33 -1.99 -3.22
CA GLU A 45 -14.97 -1.03 -2.17
C GLU A 45 -15.84 -1.13 -0.92
N ARG A 46 -17.16 -1.25 -1.09
CA ARG A 46 -18.09 -1.38 0.03
C ARG A 46 -17.77 -2.61 0.87
N ARG A 47 -17.44 -3.73 0.21
CA ARG A 47 -17.06 -4.96 0.90
C ARG A 47 -15.70 -4.81 1.57
N ALA A 48 -14.70 -4.25 0.89
CA ALA A 48 -13.39 -3.97 1.45
C ALA A 48 -13.49 -3.09 2.72
N GLN A 49 -14.29 -2.03 2.70
CA GLN A 49 -14.50 -1.19 3.88
C GLN A 49 -15.11 -1.92 5.08
N ALA A 50 -15.90 -2.97 4.82
CA ALA A 50 -16.55 -3.73 5.88
C ALA A 50 -15.64 -4.82 6.48
N VAL A 51 -14.74 -5.42 5.69
CA VAL A 51 -14.04 -6.65 6.10
C VAL A 51 -12.52 -6.61 5.97
N ALA A 52 -11.95 -5.60 5.31
CA ALA A 52 -10.52 -5.52 5.10
C ALA A 52 -9.77 -5.21 6.39
N GLU A 53 -8.54 -5.69 6.48
CA GLU A 53 -7.60 -5.16 7.45
C GLU A 53 -7.13 -3.78 6.98
N VAL A 54 -7.29 -2.78 7.84
CA VAL A 54 -6.97 -1.39 7.53
C VAL A 54 -5.60 -1.05 8.11
N TYR A 55 -4.74 -0.48 7.27
CA TYR A 55 -3.42 -0.01 7.66
C TYR A 55 -3.20 1.47 7.32
N GLY A 56 -2.44 2.14 8.17
CA GLY A 56 -2.10 3.56 8.06
C GLY A 56 -0.73 3.87 8.67
N PRO A 57 -0.30 5.15 8.69
CA PRO A 57 0.97 5.58 9.25
C PRO A 57 1.05 5.47 10.79
N GLY A 58 0.00 4.97 11.45
CA GLY A 58 -0.02 4.70 12.90
C GLY A 58 -0.39 5.88 13.79
N VAL A 59 -0.71 7.05 13.22
CA VAL A 59 -1.01 8.27 14.00
C VAL A 59 -2.39 8.89 13.67
N LEU A 60 -3.04 8.44 12.61
CA LEU A 60 -4.28 9.03 12.08
C LEU A 60 -5.32 7.94 11.82
N GLY A 61 -6.44 7.95 12.54
CA GLY A 61 -7.72 7.41 12.03
C GLY A 61 -8.45 6.31 12.81
N GLY A 62 -8.15 6.08 14.09
CA GLY A 62 -9.03 5.33 15.00
C GLY A 62 -8.58 3.90 15.36
N TYR A 63 -9.29 3.29 16.33
CA TYR A 63 -8.91 2.03 17.02
C TYR A 63 -8.70 0.80 16.12
N HIS A 64 -9.13 0.85 14.85
CA HIS A 64 -9.05 -0.28 13.92
C HIS A 64 -7.98 -0.14 12.83
N ILE A 65 -7.22 0.96 12.82
CA ILE A 65 -6.15 1.18 11.84
C ILE A 65 -4.83 0.67 12.41
N ARG A 66 -4.30 -0.38 11.78
CA ARG A 66 -3.00 -0.96 12.12
C ARG A 66 -1.88 -0.12 11.50
N TRP A 67 -0.71 -0.13 12.12
CA TRP A 67 0.48 0.47 11.52
C TRP A 67 0.96 -0.38 10.34
N TRP A 68 1.23 0.24 9.18
CA TRP A 68 1.69 -0.46 7.96
C TRP A 68 3.20 -0.78 7.93
N GLY A 69 3.95 -0.45 8.97
CA GLY A 69 5.37 -0.75 9.01
C GLY A 69 6.28 0.26 8.32
N LEU A 70 7.54 -0.14 8.13
CA LEU A 70 8.55 0.62 7.40
C LEU A 70 8.73 0.00 6.01
N CYS A 71 8.12 0.60 5.00
CA CYS A 71 8.35 0.26 3.60
C CYS A 71 9.29 1.29 2.96
N GLY A 72 10.28 0.84 2.19
CA GLY A 72 11.28 1.72 1.60
C GLY A 72 10.73 2.67 0.53
N HIS A 73 9.75 2.23 -0.24
CA HIS A 73 9.07 3.03 -1.26
C HIS A 73 7.55 2.98 -1.08
N ARG A 74 6.90 4.12 -1.19
CA ARG A 74 5.45 4.26 -1.18
C ARG A 74 5.00 5.42 -2.05
N ALA A 75 3.82 5.31 -2.65
CA ALA A 75 3.13 6.46 -3.24
C ALA A 75 2.91 7.54 -2.16
N ASP A 76 3.35 8.76 -2.45
CA ASP A 76 3.36 9.94 -1.56
C ASP A 76 1.96 10.39 -1.08
N THR A 77 0.92 10.00 -1.80
CA THR A 77 -0.48 10.36 -1.58
C THR A 77 -1.29 9.27 -0.88
N THR A 78 -0.68 8.14 -0.51
CA THR A 78 -1.38 7.08 0.21
C THR A 78 -1.48 7.42 1.70
N ASP A 79 -2.71 7.54 2.19
CA ASP A 79 -3.02 7.74 3.61
C ASP A 79 -3.46 6.43 4.28
N MET A 80 -4.04 5.51 3.51
CA MET A 80 -4.64 4.28 4.02
C MET A 80 -4.51 3.13 3.02
N LEU A 81 -4.28 1.93 3.53
CA LEU A 81 -4.32 0.67 2.80
C LEU A 81 -5.42 -0.22 3.39
N LEU A 82 -6.32 -0.72 2.56
CA LEU A 82 -7.26 -1.79 2.90
C LEU A 82 -6.77 -3.06 2.24
N LEU A 83 -6.45 -4.08 3.02
CA LEU A 83 -6.01 -5.37 2.54
C LEU A 83 -7.14 -6.39 2.71
N GLY A 84 -7.67 -6.87 1.59
CA GLY A 84 -8.81 -7.75 1.52
C GLY A 84 -10.12 -7.05 1.12
N PRO A 85 -11.21 -7.82 0.87
CA PRO A 85 -11.20 -9.28 0.78
C PRO A 85 -10.35 -9.75 -0.41
N GLU A 86 -9.74 -10.93 -0.30
CA GLU A 86 -8.99 -11.52 -1.42
C GLU A 86 -9.85 -11.56 -2.71
N PRO A 87 -9.28 -11.26 -3.88
CA PRO A 87 -7.87 -10.96 -4.17
C PRO A 87 -7.51 -9.46 -4.13
N TRP A 88 -8.22 -8.64 -3.34
CA TRP A 88 -8.18 -7.18 -3.48
C TRP A 88 -7.37 -6.48 -2.39
N ALA A 89 -6.73 -5.39 -2.79
CA ALA A 89 -6.23 -4.35 -1.90
C ALA A 89 -6.61 -2.98 -2.46
N LEU A 90 -6.87 -2.01 -1.59
CA LEU A 90 -7.20 -0.65 -1.99
C LEU A 90 -6.27 0.31 -1.27
N THR A 91 -5.68 1.25 -2.02
CA THR A 91 -5.02 2.43 -1.42
C THR A 91 -5.95 3.62 -1.51
N LYS A 92 -6.08 4.36 -0.42
CA LYS A 92 -6.86 5.59 -0.35
C LYS A 92 -6.01 6.74 0.16
N GLY A 93 -6.34 7.93 -0.29
CA GLY A 93 -5.63 9.15 0.05
C GLY A 93 -5.73 10.16 -1.07
N GLY A 94 -4.85 11.16 -1.04
CA GLY A 94 -4.74 12.15 -2.09
C GLY A 94 -3.84 13.30 -1.70
N GLN A 95 -3.77 14.30 -2.57
CA GLN A 95 -2.93 15.45 -2.31
C GLN A 95 -3.46 16.27 -1.14
N ARG A 96 -2.52 16.81 -0.36
CA ARG A 96 -2.79 17.80 0.67
C ARG A 96 -2.07 19.10 0.34
N ALA A 97 -2.75 20.22 0.51
CA ALA A 97 -2.15 21.55 0.43
C ALA A 97 -2.37 22.25 1.78
N HIS A 98 -1.29 22.76 2.39
CA HIS A 98 -1.34 23.42 3.70
C HIS A 98 -2.05 22.59 4.79
N GLY A 99 -1.87 21.26 4.77
CA GLY A 99 -2.52 20.33 5.72
C GLY A 99 -3.95 19.92 5.36
N HIS A 100 -4.60 20.62 4.43
CA HIS A 100 -5.96 20.34 3.96
C HIS A 100 -5.96 19.33 2.80
N GLN A 101 -6.90 18.38 2.82
CA GLN A 101 -7.13 17.47 1.70
C GLN A 101 -7.66 18.26 0.50
N VAL A 102 -6.95 18.26 -0.63
CA VAL A 102 -7.38 18.95 -1.86
C VAL A 102 -7.91 18.00 -2.93
N SER A 103 -7.49 16.74 -2.87
CA SER A 103 -8.08 15.66 -3.66
C SER A 103 -8.15 14.42 -2.80
N TYR A 104 -9.12 13.55 -3.04
CA TYR A 104 -9.16 12.24 -2.41
C TYR A 104 -9.57 11.21 -3.45
N GLY A 105 -9.03 10.01 -3.35
CA GLY A 105 -9.30 8.97 -4.32
C GLY A 105 -9.03 7.59 -3.79
N THR A 106 -9.20 6.62 -4.68
CA THR A 106 -9.04 5.21 -4.37
C THR A 106 -8.44 4.52 -5.58
N CYS A 107 -7.34 3.81 -5.35
CA CYS A 107 -6.76 2.90 -6.32
C CYS A 107 -7.06 1.45 -5.91
N TYR A 108 -7.31 0.61 -6.89
CA TYR A 108 -7.70 -0.78 -6.75
C TYR A 108 -6.58 -1.66 -7.26
N HIS A 109 -6.13 -2.55 -6.40
CA HIS A 109 -5.05 -3.47 -6.66
C HIS A 109 -5.59 -4.90 -6.57
N ARG A 110 -5.20 -5.73 -7.52
CA ARG A 110 -5.55 -7.15 -7.54
C ARG A 110 -4.30 -7.98 -7.37
N ARG A 111 -4.39 -9.02 -6.54
CA ARG A 111 -3.39 -10.06 -6.45
C ARG A 111 -3.48 -10.96 -7.68
N GLU A 112 -2.38 -11.06 -8.40
CA GLU A 112 -2.14 -11.95 -9.54
C GLU A 112 -1.07 -12.98 -9.14
N ASN A 113 -0.79 -13.95 -10.01
CA ASN A 113 0.15 -15.05 -9.70
C ASN A 113 1.55 -14.54 -9.33
N ASP A 114 2.01 -13.47 -9.99
CA ASP A 114 3.37 -12.94 -9.87
C ASP A 114 3.47 -11.72 -8.95
N GLY A 115 2.37 -11.30 -8.32
CA GLY A 115 2.37 -10.16 -7.39
C GLY A 115 1.11 -9.31 -7.45
N TRP A 116 1.24 -8.04 -7.06
CA TRP A 116 0.13 -7.08 -7.06
C TRP A 116 0.15 -6.23 -8.33
N ARG A 117 -1.04 -5.91 -8.84
CA ARG A 117 -1.21 -5.01 -9.98
C ARG A 117 -2.31 -3.99 -9.71
N THR A 118 -2.07 -2.73 -10.03
CA THR A 118 -3.14 -1.72 -10.05
C THR A 118 -4.00 -1.88 -11.30
N VAL A 119 -5.30 -2.05 -11.11
CA VAL A 119 -6.26 -2.25 -12.21
C VAL A 119 -7.12 -1.01 -12.49
N ALA A 120 -7.29 -0.14 -11.49
CA ALA A 120 -8.04 1.09 -11.63
C ALA A 120 -7.65 2.12 -10.56
N CYS A 121 -7.81 3.40 -10.87
CA CYS A 121 -7.80 4.49 -9.91
C CYS A 121 -8.93 5.46 -10.23
N ARG A 122 -9.57 5.97 -9.18
CA ARG A 122 -10.58 7.02 -9.29
C ARG A 122 -10.30 8.15 -8.31
N ILE A 123 -10.73 9.34 -8.70
CA ILE A 123 -10.85 10.48 -7.81
C ILE A 123 -12.28 10.43 -7.27
N ASN A 124 -12.41 10.46 -5.94
CA ASN A 124 -13.69 10.50 -5.27
C ASN A 124 -14.18 11.96 -5.28
N PRO A 125 -15.38 12.23 -5.82
CA PRO A 125 -15.95 13.57 -5.83
C PRO A 125 -16.31 14.05 -4.42
#